data_AF-A0A081RC62-F1
#
_entry.id   AF-A0A081RC62-F1
#
_cell.length_a   1.000
_cell.length_b   1.000
_cell.length_c   1.000
_cell.angle_alpha   90.00
_cell.angle_beta   90.00
_cell.angle_gamma   90.00
#
_symmetry.space_group_name_H-M   'P 1'
#
loop_
_entity.id
_entity.type
_entity.pdbx_description
1 polymer ?
#
loop_
_entity_poly.entity_id
_entity_poly.type
_entity_poly.pdbx_seq_one_letter_code
_entity_poly.pdbx_strand_id
1 'polypeptide(L)'
;MPDSDPEFVSKRQYERRRRLLKARMRHPRHGEIDILVRDVSELGIGGRCELDLALGDRVVITLPDCAPAEGSIAWRRGQAFGVRLGASIDPANVKSPAPVERPVETAYQVPANFRPAVETKRPGFRTRSPGLDTHFKLD
;
A
#
# COMPACT_ATOMS: atom_id res chain seq x y z
N MET A 1 22.80 3.20 32.64
CA MET A 1 21.87 2.07 32.80
C MET A 1 20.84 2.18 31.68
N PRO A 2 20.76 1.22 30.74
CA PRO A 2 19.79 1.27 29.65
C PRO A 2 18.40 0.88 30.18
N ASP A 3 17.43 1.75 29.90
CA ASP A 3 16.01 1.59 30.20
C ASP A 3 15.42 0.61 29.18
N SER A 4 15.54 -0.69 29.46
CA SER A 4 14.93 -1.76 28.65
C SER A 4 13.71 -2.26 29.39
N ASP A 5 12.57 -1.60 29.16
CA ASP A 5 11.27 -1.98 29.71
C ASP A 5 10.86 -3.36 29.10
N PRO A 6 10.80 -4.43 29.89
CA PRO A 6 10.50 -5.76 29.39
C PRO A 6 8.98 -5.92 29.21
N GLU A 7 8.58 -6.58 28.12
CA GLU A 7 7.21 -7.10 27.87
C GLU A 7 6.15 -6.19 27.21
N PHE A 8 6.49 -5.51 26.12
CA PHE A 8 5.49 -5.31 25.06
C PHE A 8 5.38 -6.60 24.21
N VAL A 9 4.86 -7.68 24.80
CA VAL A 9 4.65 -8.94 24.08
C VAL A 9 3.55 -8.74 23.04
N SER A 10 3.97 -8.60 21.79
CA SER A 10 3.07 -8.48 20.65
C SER A 10 2.15 -9.70 20.57
N LYS A 11 0.84 -9.53 20.84
CA LYS A 11 -0.21 -10.56 20.64
C LYS A 11 -0.44 -10.95 19.17
N ARG A 12 0.45 -10.56 18.26
CA ARG A 12 0.35 -10.78 16.82
C ARG A 12 0.96 -12.13 16.47
N GLN A 13 0.25 -12.92 15.69
CA GLN A 13 0.68 -14.28 15.32
C GLN A 13 1.65 -14.31 14.12
N TYR A 14 1.70 -13.24 13.30
CA TYR A 14 2.49 -13.20 12.07
C TYR A 14 3.20 -11.86 11.91
N GLU A 15 4.39 -11.90 11.28
CA GLU A 15 5.10 -10.70 10.85
C GLU A 15 4.31 -9.97 9.77
N ARG A 16 4.23 -8.64 9.87
CA ARG A 16 3.45 -7.81 8.95
C ARG A 16 4.35 -6.90 8.14
N ARG A 17 4.24 -6.98 6.81
CA ARG A 17 4.87 -6.02 5.91
C ARG A 17 3.97 -4.79 5.76
N ARG A 18 4.49 -3.61 6.09
CA ARG A 18 3.79 -2.34 5.84
C ARG A 18 3.65 -2.12 4.34
N ARG A 19 2.43 -1.84 3.88
CA ARG A 19 2.07 -1.65 2.48
C ARG A 19 0.97 -0.60 2.40
N LEU A 20 1.20 0.49 1.68
CA LEU A 20 0.17 1.50 1.45
C LEU A 20 -0.29 1.41 0.00
N LEU A 21 -1.44 0.80 -0.23
CA LEU A 21 -2.01 0.66 -1.58
C LEU A 21 -3.53 0.70 -1.56
N LYS A 22 -4.12 1.10 -2.68
CA LYS A 22 -5.57 1.00 -2.92
C LYS A 22 -5.90 -0.42 -3.36
N ALA A 23 -6.99 -0.95 -2.83
CA ALA A 23 -7.52 -2.25 -3.19
C ALA A 23 -9.06 -2.18 -3.17
N ARG A 24 -9.71 -3.28 -3.55
CA ARG A 24 -11.16 -3.42 -3.47
C ARG A 24 -11.56 -4.54 -2.53
N MET A 25 -12.69 -4.36 -1.87
CA MET A 25 -13.31 -5.36 -1.03
C MET A 25 -14.74 -5.60 -1.52
N ARG A 26 -15.07 -6.86 -1.83
CA ARG A 26 -16.46 -7.27 -2.02
C ARG A 26 -17.05 -7.62 -0.66
N HIS A 27 -18.08 -6.87 -0.27
CA HIS A 27 -18.76 -6.97 1.01
C HIS A 27 -20.24 -7.36 0.81
N PRO A 28 -20.81 -8.24 1.65
CA PRO A 28 -22.16 -8.79 1.43
C PRO A 28 -23.26 -7.73 1.48
N ARG A 29 -23.09 -6.70 2.32
CA ARG A 29 -24.11 -5.64 2.53
C ARG A 29 -23.87 -4.37 1.71
N HIS A 30 -22.62 -4.13 1.31
CA HIS A 30 -22.19 -2.84 0.73
C HIS A 30 -21.73 -2.98 -0.73
N GLY A 31 -21.73 -4.20 -1.28
CA GLY A 31 -21.21 -4.45 -2.62
C GLY A 31 -19.69 -4.31 -2.68
N GLU A 32 -19.19 -3.77 -3.78
CA GLU A 32 -17.76 -3.53 -3.96
C GLU A 32 -17.37 -2.16 -3.41
N ILE A 33 -16.35 -2.13 -2.54
CA ILE A 33 -15.88 -0.93 -1.86
C ILE A 33 -14.38 -0.75 -2.03
N ASP A 34 -13.98 0.49 -2.27
CA ASP A 34 -12.57 0.88 -2.25
C ASP A 34 -12.05 0.90 -0.82
N ILE A 35 -10.88 0.29 -0.62
CA ILE A 35 -10.19 0.21 0.65
C ILE A 35 -8.74 0.66 0.51
N LEU A 36 -8.17 1.10 1.62
CA LEU A 36 -6.75 1.42 1.73
C LEU A 36 -6.06 0.38 2.60
N VAL A 37 -5.24 -0.48 1.98
CA VAL A 37 -4.42 -1.45 2.70
C VAL A 37 -3.23 -0.70 3.34
N ARG A 38 -2.90 -1.06 4.58
CA ARG A 38 -1.80 -0.49 5.38
C ARG A 38 -0.71 -1.51 5.72
N ASP A 39 -1.09 -2.76 5.90
CA ASP A 39 -0.17 -3.84 6.20
C ASP A 39 -0.77 -5.19 5.78
N VAL A 40 0.12 -6.11 5.41
CA VAL A 40 -0.24 -7.46 5.00
C VAL A 40 0.70 -8.45 5.67
N SER A 41 0.12 -9.56 6.10
CA SER A 41 0.78 -10.76 6.60
C SER A 41 0.20 -11.97 5.88
N GLU A 42 0.84 -13.13 6.07
CA GLU A 42 0.44 -14.36 5.40
C GLU A 42 -1.05 -14.70 5.57
N LEU A 43 -1.61 -14.49 6.78
CA LEU A 43 -3.01 -14.79 7.10
C LEU A 43 -3.85 -13.56 7.46
N GLY A 44 -3.39 -12.35 7.13
CA GLY A 44 -4.15 -11.18 7.53
C GLY A 44 -3.80 -9.90 6.80
N ILE A 45 -4.81 -9.05 6.65
CA ILE A 45 -4.74 -7.75 6.00
C ILE A 45 -5.22 -6.69 6.98
N GLY A 46 -4.45 -5.63 7.16
CA GLY A 46 -4.86 -4.42 7.88
C GLY A 46 -5.16 -3.29 6.90
N GLY A 47 -6.30 -2.62 7.05
CA GLY A 47 -6.73 -1.58 6.13
C GLY A 47 -7.63 -0.52 6.75
N ARG A 48 -8.11 0.39 5.89
CA ARG A 48 -9.11 1.41 6.22
C ARG A 48 -10.18 1.52 5.15
N CYS A 49 -11.41 1.85 5.56
CA CYS A 49 -12.53 2.21 4.69
C CYS A 49 -13.48 3.17 5.41
N GLU A 50 -14.32 3.86 4.64
CA GLU A 50 -15.31 4.81 5.16
C GLU A 50 -16.59 4.15 5.68
N LEU A 51 -16.86 2.91 5.25
CA LEU A 51 -18.07 2.19 5.65
C LEU A 51 -17.90 1.45 6.97
N ASP A 52 -19.01 1.28 7.70
CA ASP A 52 -19.04 0.49 8.91
C ASP A 52 -19.13 -1.01 8.58
N LEU A 53 -18.24 -1.78 9.20
CA LEU A 53 -18.07 -3.22 8.99
C LEU A 53 -18.42 -3.95 10.28
N ALA A 54 -19.16 -5.05 10.20
CA ALA A 54 -19.44 -5.89 11.35
C ALA A 54 -18.33 -6.94 11.53
N LEU A 55 -18.03 -7.27 12.78
CA LEU A 55 -17.13 -8.39 13.08
C LEU A 55 -17.71 -9.69 12.53
N GLY A 56 -16.86 -10.50 11.91
CA GLY A 56 -17.25 -11.77 11.30
C GLY A 56 -17.78 -11.68 9.87
N ASP A 57 -18.02 -10.47 9.33
CA ASP A 57 -18.46 -10.31 7.93
C ASP A 57 -17.50 -11.03 6.98
N ARG A 58 -18.05 -11.87 6.08
CA ARG A 58 -17.30 -12.58 5.06
C ARG A 58 -17.05 -11.67 3.88
N VAL A 59 -15.79 -11.44 3.55
CA VAL A 59 -15.37 -10.49 2.53
C VAL A 59 -14.38 -11.13 1.58
N VAL A 60 -14.30 -10.59 0.37
CA VAL A 60 -13.26 -10.95 -0.61
C VAL A 60 -12.45 -9.71 -0.92
N ILE A 61 -11.14 -9.77 -0.68
CA ILE A 61 -10.20 -8.68 -0.93
C ILE A 61 -9.52 -8.92 -2.27
N THR A 62 -9.67 -7.98 -3.18
CA THR A 62 -8.95 -7.95 -4.45
C THR A 62 -7.77 -7.00 -4.33
N LEU A 63 -6.58 -7.58 -4.20
CA LEU A 63 -5.31 -6.85 -4.20
C LEU A 63 -4.76 -6.74 -5.64
N PRO A 64 -4.01 -5.68 -5.97
CA PRO A 64 -3.32 -5.59 -7.26
C PRO A 64 -2.41 -6.79 -7.51
N ASP A 65 -2.46 -7.35 -8.72
CA ASP A 65 -1.60 -8.44 -9.20
C ASP A 65 -1.60 -9.72 -8.32
N CYS A 66 -2.64 -9.92 -7.51
CA CYS A 66 -2.81 -11.08 -6.64
C CYS A 66 -4.15 -11.75 -6.91
N ALA A 67 -4.25 -13.06 -6.61
CA ALA A 67 -5.52 -13.74 -6.57
C ALA A 67 -6.45 -13.10 -5.49
N PRO A 68 -7.77 -13.06 -5.71
CA PRO A 68 -8.72 -12.60 -4.70
C PRO A 68 -8.59 -13.41 -3.42
N ALA A 69 -8.49 -12.73 -2.28
CA ALA A 69 -8.28 -13.35 -0.97
C ALA A 69 -9.58 -13.32 -0.15
N GLU A 70 -10.13 -14.49 0.16
CA GLU A 70 -11.31 -14.61 1.02
C GLU A 70 -10.93 -14.51 2.50
N GLY A 71 -11.79 -13.86 3.28
CA GLY A 71 -11.55 -13.70 4.71
C GLY A 71 -12.77 -13.25 5.50
N SER A 72 -12.55 -12.97 6.78
CA SER A 72 -13.55 -12.38 7.67
C SER A 72 -13.01 -11.17 8.44
N ILE A 73 -13.88 -10.20 8.71
CA ILE A 73 -13.53 -9.04 9.53
C ILE A 73 -13.23 -9.50 10.97
N ALA A 74 -11.96 -9.41 11.38
CA ALA A 74 -11.47 -9.90 12.67
C ALA A 74 -11.49 -8.82 13.75
N TRP A 75 -11.36 -7.54 13.37
CA TRP A 75 -11.48 -6.40 14.27
C TRP A 75 -11.80 -5.13 13.49
N ARG A 76 -12.38 -4.15 14.18
CA ARG A 76 -12.68 -2.80 13.67
C ARG A 76 -12.38 -1.78 14.76
N ARG A 77 -11.76 -0.65 14.39
CA ARG A 77 -11.51 0.49 15.27
C ARG A 77 -11.48 1.78 14.46
N GLY A 78 -12.48 2.65 14.63
CA GLY A 78 -12.63 3.77 13.69
C GLY A 78 -12.81 3.25 12.26
N GLN A 79 -12.31 3.96 11.28
CA GLN A 79 -12.28 3.49 9.89
C GLN A 79 -11.28 2.35 9.65
N ALA A 80 -10.48 1.96 10.65
CA ALA A 80 -9.51 0.89 10.50
C ALA A 80 -10.15 -0.47 10.78
N PHE A 81 -9.70 -1.47 10.03
CA PHE A 81 -10.16 -2.84 10.16
C PHE A 81 -9.00 -3.82 9.96
N GLY A 82 -9.21 -5.05 10.42
CA GLY A 82 -8.37 -6.18 10.07
C GLY A 82 -9.20 -7.33 9.54
N VAL A 83 -8.68 -8.00 8.52
CA VAL A 83 -9.24 -9.22 7.94
C VAL A 83 -8.36 -10.39 8.36
N ARG A 84 -8.97 -11.48 8.78
CA ARG A 84 -8.34 -12.81 8.87
C ARG A 84 -8.62 -13.55 7.57
N LEU A 85 -7.57 -13.99 6.87
CA LEU A 85 -7.69 -14.71 5.61
C LEU A 85 -8.00 -16.18 5.86
N GLY A 86 -8.76 -16.79 4.96
CA GLY A 86 -9.02 -18.24 4.96
C GLY A 86 -7.87 -19.06 4.34
N ALA A 87 -7.09 -18.44 3.47
CA ALA A 87 -5.92 -19.04 2.82
C ALA A 87 -4.70 -18.10 2.95
N SER A 88 -3.50 -18.67 2.91
CA SER A 88 -2.26 -17.90 2.95
C SER A 88 -2.04 -17.12 1.65
N ILE A 89 -1.49 -15.92 1.78
CA ILE A 89 -0.97 -15.12 0.67
C ILE A 89 0.49 -14.79 0.92
N ASP A 90 1.27 -14.59 -0.14
CA ASP A 90 2.65 -14.13 0.00
C ASP A 90 2.69 -12.58 0.10
N PRO A 91 3.06 -11.99 1.26
CA PRO A 91 3.14 -10.54 1.42
C PRO A 91 4.22 -9.88 0.55
N ALA A 92 5.16 -10.66 -0.02
CA ALA A 92 6.15 -10.16 -0.97
C ALA A 92 5.57 -9.80 -2.34
N ASN A 93 4.52 -10.50 -2.76
CA ASN A 93 3.87 -10.30 -4.05
C ASN A 93 2.88 -9.14 -4.02
N VAL A 94 2.44 -8.73 -2.83
CA VAL A 94 1.57 -7.56 -2.65
C VAL A 94 2.36 -6.27 -2.87
N LYS A 95 2.15 -5.68 -4.04
CA LYS A 95 2.80 -4.45 -4.51
C LYS A 95 1.76 -3.43 -4.95
N SER A 96 2.15 -2.15 -4.92
CA SER A 96 1.35 -1.12 -5.59
C SER A 96 1.37 -1.41 -7.09
N PRO A 97 0.25 -1.19 -7.80
CA PRO A 97 0.24 -1.35 -9.25
C PRO A 97 1.33 -0.47 -9.85
N ALA A 98 1.99 -0.97 -10.90
CA ALA A 98 2.89 -0.14 -11.68
C ALA A 98 2.14 1.13 -12.11
N PRO A 99 2.79 2.30 -12.13
CA PRO A 99 2.19 3.47 -12.74
C PRO A 99 1.77 3.07 -14.14
N VAL A 100 0.46 3.05 -14.40
CA VAL A 100 -0.03 2.92 -15.77
C VAL A 100 0.60 4.10 -16.48
N GLU A 101 1.42 3.83 -17.51
CA GLU A 101 1.85 4.85 -18.47
C GLU A 101 0.59 5.34 -19.17
N ARG A 102 -0.18 6.17 -18.46
CA ARG A 102 -1.06 7.11 -19.13
C ARG A 102 -0.09 7.93 -19.95
N PRO A 103 -0.28 8.04 -21.27
CA PRO A 103 0.38 9.09 -22.01
C PRO A 103 0.05 10.36 -21.23
N VAL A 104 1.05 10.89 -20.52
CA VAL A 104 0.98 12.28 -20.09
C VAL A 104 0.83 12.95 -21.43
N GLU A 105 -0.33 13.56 -21.69
CA GLU A 105 -0.49 14.38 -22.88
C GLU A 105 0.62 15.42 -22.79
N THR A 106 1.73 15.15 -23.49
CA THR A 106 2.94 15.97 -23.50
C THR A 106 2.66 17.34 -24.11
N ALA A 107 1.44 17.53 -24.62
CA ALA A 107 0.88 18.76 -25.13
C ALA A 107 0.49 19.76 -24.04
N TYR A 108 0.29 19.37 -22.77
CA TYR A 108 -0.01 20.36 -21.73
C TYR A 108 1.22 21.20 -21.42
N GLN A 109 1.30 22.36 -22.08
CA GLN A 109 2.26 23.39 -21.76
C GLN A 109 1.63 24.39 -20.79
N VAL A 110 2.26 24.57 -19.63
CA VAL A 110 1.89 25.64 -18.69
C VAL A 110 1.94 26.98 -19.43
N PRO A 111 0.91 27.83 -19.40
CA PRO A 111 0.94 29.14 -20.03
C PRO A 111 2.08 30.01 -19.45
N ALA A 112 2.67 30.88 -20.28
CA ALA A 112 3.91 31.59 -19.93
C ALA A 112 3.82 32.42 -18.64
N ASN A 113 2.66 33.02 -18.36
CA ASN A 113 2.39 33.81 -17.16
C ASN A 113 2.31 32.99 -15.86
N PHE A 114 2.12 31.67 -15.94
CA PHE A 114 2.10 30.76 -14.78
C PHE A 114 3.39 29.97 -14.61
N ARG A 115 4.37 30.13 -15.52
CA ARG A 115 5.70 29.52 -15.36
C ARG A 115 6.51 30.38 -14.38
N PRO A 116 7.09 29.79 -13.32
CA PRO A 116 7.96 30.55 -12.45
C PRO A 116 9.19 31.03 -13.23
N ALA A 117 9.55 32.30 -13.05
CA ALA A 117 10.74 32.89 -13.67
C ALA A 117 12.06 32.36 -13.07
N VAL A 118 11.99 31.65 -11.94
CA VAL A 118 13.13 31.14 -11.19
C VAL A 118 13.02 29.63 -10.98
N GLU A 119 14.15 28.96 -10.75
CA GLU A 119 14.15 27.53 -10.41
C GLU A 119 13.50 27.33 -9.03
N THR A 120 12.32 26.71 -9.03
CA THR A 120 11.57 26.39 -7.80
C THR A 120 11.82 24.97 -7.30
N LYS A 121 12.73 24.22 -7.93
CA LYS A 121 13.12 22.89 -7.45
C LYS A 121 13.81 23.04 -6.10
N ARG A 122 13.47 22.14 -5.17
CA ARG A 122 14.06 22.13 -3.83
C ARG A 122 15.59 22.01 -3.93
N PRO A 123 16.36 22.96 -3.36
CA PRO A 123 17.81 22.84 -3.29
C PRO A 123 18.23 21.50 -2.67
N GLY A 124 19.12 20.76 -3.33
CA GLY A 124 19.59 19.44 -2.89
C GLY A 124 18.72 18.24 -3.31
N PHE A 125 17.54 18.44 -3.89
CA PHE A 125 16.72 17.38 -4.47
C PHE A 125 16.93 17.32 -5.99
N ARG A 126 18.16 17.02 -6.41
CA ARG A 126 18.48 16.82 -7.83
C ARG A 126 18.12 15.39 -8.20
N THR A 127 17.25 15.23 -9.19
CA THR A 127 17.05 13.95 -9.88
C THR A 127 18.43 13.45 -10.27
N ARG A 128 18.82 12.24 -9.81
CA ARG A 128 20.04 11.62 -10.30
C ARG A 128 19.91 11.59 -11.83
N SER A 129 20.84 12.24 -12.53
CA SER A 129 21.08 11.93 -13.93
C SER A 129 21.26 10.40 -14.02
N PRO A 130 20.66 9.70 -15.00
CA PRO A 130 21.04 8.33 -15.27
C PRO A 130 22.55 8.36 -15.55
N GLY A 131 23.34 7.90 -14.59
CA GLY A 131 24.79 7.79 -14.75
C GLY A 131 25.06 6.64 -15.71
N LEU A 132 25.97 6.85 -16.66
CA LEU A 132 26.51 5.80 -17.51
C LEU A 132 27.01 4.65 -16.63
N ASP A 133 26.57 3.44 -16.94
CA ASP A 133 26.84 2.23 -16.16
C ASP A 133 28.35 1.92 -16.17
N THR A 134 29.09 2.34 -15.15
CA THR A 134 30.51 1.98 -15.04
C THR A 134 30.67 0.61 -14.39
N HIS A 135 30.31 -0.46 -15.11
CA HIS A 135 30.81 -1.80 -14.83
C HIS A 135 31.93 -2.13 -15.82
N PHE A 136 33.14 -1.63 -15.55
CA PHE A 136 34.36 -2.24 -16.09
C PHE A 136 34.97 -3.11 -14.99
N LYS A 137 34.78 -4.43 -15.11
CA LYS A 137 35.65 -5.41 -14.44
C LYS A 137 36.97 -5.40 -15.20
N LEU A 138 38.07 -5.20 -14.49
CA LEU A 138 39.40 -5.60 -14.96
C LEU A 138 39.68 -6.97 -14.35
N ASP A 139 40.07 -7.91 -15.22
CA ASP A 139 40.59 -9.23 -14.88
C ASP A 139 41.87 -9.16 -14.02
#